data_AF-A0A0N4TG57-F1
#
_entry.id   AF-A0A0N4TG57-F1
#
_cell.length_a   1.000
_cell.length_b   1.000
_cell.length_c   1.000
_cell.angle_alpha   90.00
_cell.angle_beta   90.00
_cell.angle_gamma   90.00
#
_symmetry.space_group_name_H-M   'P 1'
#
loop_
_entity.id
_entity.type
_entity.pdbx_description
1 polymer ?
#
loop_
_entity_poly.entity_id
_entity_poly.type
_entity_poly.pdbx_seq_one_letter_code
_entity_poly.pdbx_strand_id
1 'polypeptide(L)'
;MLKVKSKLTIKINISMIFFFKVAIRLRKKLFSILKINRLTAEEHGELTRKFKYYYASVRPQEQNNRVTNINGTFFALNCDLKIISTKPYHILFVQNKVHMEIIFGFTFTDERLVIRELKNRFRMPPEYYPWLPEIITHPNVPISTVIYLDPSIGIVDALYRYSVELLCLSEIWRHPFELFQCEFVISNIGGSQLILKIYL
;
A
#
# COMPACT_ATOMS: atom_id res chain seq x y z
N MET A 1 -14.29 11.87 -21.85
CA MET A 1 -13.94 10.82 -20.87
C MET A 1 -13.22 11.47 -19.70
N LEU A 2 -13.93 11.82 -18.62
CA LEU A 2 -13.37 12.47 -17.42
C LEU A 2 -12.56 11.43 -16.62
N LYS A 3 -11.22 11.51 -16.65
CA LYS A 3 -10.33 10.73 -15.77
C LYS A 3 -10.45 11.27 -14.35
N VAL A 4 -11.21 10.59 -13.50
CA VAL A 4 -11.22 10.84 -12.04
C VAL A 4 -9.88 10.36 -11.48
N LYS A 5 -8.89 11.25 -11.38
CA LYS A 5 -7.64 10.93 -10.67
C LYS A 5 -7.88 11.06 -9.18
N SER A 6 -7.81 9.96 -8.44
CA SER A 6 -7.72 10.01 -6.98
C SER A 6 -6.26 10.30 -6.61
N LYS A 7 -6.04 11.44 -5.94
CA LYS A 7 -4.73 11.87 -5.45
C LYS A 7 -4.76 11.81 -3.93
N LEU A 8 -3.86 11.03 -3.33
CA LEU A 8 -3.59 11.08 -1.91
C LEU A 8 -2.33 11.91 -1.68
N THR A 9 -2.49 13.08 -1.07
CA THR A 9 -1.37 13.90 -0.60
C THR A 9 -1.20 13.65 0.89
N ILE A 10 -0.05 13.08 1.28
CA ILE A 10 0.32 12.91 2.68
C ILE A 10 1.22 14.11 3.04
N LYS A 11 0.68 15.05 3.83
CA LYS A 11 1.46 16.14 4.43
C LYS A 11 1.86 15.71 5.84
N ILE A 12 3.15 15.60 6.10
CA ILE A 12 3.67 15.25 7.41
C ILE A 12 4.37 16.48 7.97
N ASN A 13 3.84 17.00 9.08
CA ASN A 13 4.46 18.05 9.86
C ASN A 13 5.32 17.37 10.94
N ILE A 14 6.64 17.41 10.79
CA ILE A 14 7.56 16.87 11.80
C ILE A 14 8.05 18.04 12.65
N SER A 15 7.65 18.10 13.91
CA SER A 15 8.21 19.01 14.91
C SER A 15 9.37 18.33 15.63
N MET A 16 10.54 18.95 15.67
CA MET A 16 11.67 18.47 16.46
C MET A 16 11.45 18.72 17.97
N ILE A 17 10.49 17.99 18.56
CA ILE A 17 10.40 17.84 20.01
C ILE A 17 10.47 16.34 20.29
N PHE A 18 11.63 15.93 20.83
CA PHE A 18 11.89 14.74 21.63
C PHE A 18 11.13 13.44 21.29
N PHE A 19 11.93 12.41 20.98
CA PHE A 19 11.65 10.97 21.19
C PHE A 19 10.35 10.67 21.95
N PHE A 20 9.24 10.46 21.23
CA PHE A 20 8.10 9.78 21.80
C PHE A 20 8.12 8.31 21.36
N LYS A 21 8.56 7.50 22.31
CA LYS A 21 8.28 6.08 22.41
C LYS A 21 6.75 5.93 22.51
N VAL A 22 6.04 5.93 21.39
CA VAL A 22 4.60 5.63 21.37
C VAL A 22 4.44 4.12 21.46
N ALA A 23 4.53 3.61 22.69
CA ALA A 23 4.06 2.29 23.04
C ALA A 23 2.57 2.39 23.38
N ILE A 24 1.68 2.15 22.40
CA ILE A 24 0.23 2.09 22.69
C ILE A 24 -0.39 0.86 22.02
N ARG A 25 -0.44 -0.21 22.83
CA ARG A 25 -1.55 -1.15 23.02
C ARG A 25 -2.32 -1.56 21.75
N LEU A 26 -1.68 -2.44 20.96
CA LEU A 26 -2.30 -3.25 19.92
C LEU A 26 -3.59 -3.93 20.43
N ARG A 27 -4.75 -3.44 19.98
CA ARG A 27 -5.94 -4.28 19.87
C ARG A 27 -5.59 -5.41 18.90
N LYS A 28 -5.59 -6.64 19.44
CA LYS A 28 -5.37 -7.94 18.77
C LYS A 28 -6.39 -8.23 17.65
N LYS A 29 -6.43 -7.43 16.58
CA LYS A 29 -7.29 -7.71 15.42
C LYS A 29 -6.73 -7.35 14.04
N LEU A 30 -5.44 -6.97 13.93
CA LEU A 30 -4.83 -6.65 12.63
C LEU A 30 -3.69 -7.59 12.18
N PHE A 31 -3.33 -8.60 12.98
CA PHE A 31 -2.31 -9.60 12.61
C PHE A 31 -2.63 -10.95 13.28
N SER A 32 -3.81 -11.50 13.04
CA SER A 32 -4.03 -12.91 13.35
C SER A 32 -3.41 -13.77 12.24
N ILE A 33 -2.21 -14.29 12.53
CA ILE A 33 -1.68 -15.57 12.03
C ILE A 33 -1.37 -15.61 10.52
N LEU A 34 -0.23 -15.05 10.12
CA LEU A 34 0.40 -15.42 8.84
C LEU A 34 1.29 -16.64 9.07
N LYS A 35 0.69 -17.83 9.06
CA LYS A 35 1.42 -19.07 8.84
C LYS A 35 1.76 -19.10 7.35
N ILE A 36 2.88 -18.49 6.97
CA ILE A 36 3.35 -18.44 5.58
C ILE A 36 3.88 -19.82 5.25
N ASN A 37 3.03 -20.66 4.66
CA ASN A 37 3.45 -21.95 4.14
C ASN A 37 4.04 -21.73 2.75
N ARG A 38 5.18 -22.38 2.47
CA ARG A 38 5.62 -22.58 1.08
C ARG A 38 4.61 -23.50 0.41
N LEU A 39 4.23 -23.15 -0.82
CA LEU A 39 3.33 -23.96 -1.62
C LEU A 39 3.98 -25.31 -1.92
N THR A 40 3.21 -26.39 -1.86
CA THR A 40 3.62 -27.71 -2.33
C THR A 40 3.62 -27.77 -3.87
N ALA A 41 4.18 -28.82 -4.45
CA ALA A 41 4.18 -29.01 -5.90
C ALA A 41 2.76 -29.13 -6.48
N GLU A 42 1.84 -29.78 -5.76
CA GLU A 42 0.44 -29.90 -6.15
C GLU A 42 -0.28 -28.55 -6.11
N GLU A 43 -0.06 -27.79 -5.03
CA GLU A 43 -0.60 -26.44 -4.85
C GLU A 43 -0.11 -25.48 -5.95
N HIS A 44 1.16 -25.60 -6.35
CA HIS A 44 1.72 -24.91 -7.51
C HIS A 44 1.06 -25.34 -8.84
N GLY A 45 0.72 -26.62 -9.00
CA GLY A 45 0.00 -27.13 -10.16
C GLY A 45 -1.38 -26.50 -10.32
N GLU A 46 -2.15 -26.39 -9.23
CA GLU A 46 -3.46 -25.74 -9.25
C GLU A 46 -3.36 -24.24 -9.56
N LEU A 47 -2.37 -23.57 -8.98
CA LEU A 47 -2.10 -22.16 -9.27
C LEU A 47 -1.76 -21.94 -10.75
N THR A 48 -0.90 -22.80 -11.32
CA THR A 48 -0.55 -22.78 -12.76
C THR A 48 -1.80 -22.87 -13.63
N ARG A 49 -2.69 -23.82 -13.34
CA ARG A 49 -3.94 -24.01 -14.10
C ARG A 49 -4.84 -22.79 -14.00
N LYS A 50 -4.93 -22.19 -12.81
CA LYS A 50 -5.73 -20.99 -12.59
C LYS A 50 -5.20 -19.81 -13.41
N PHE A 51 -3.90 -19.60 -13.39
CA PHE A 51 -3.26 -18.47 -14.07
C PHE A 51 -3.18 -18.63 -15.60
N LYS A 52 -3.34 -19.84 -16.14
CA LYS A 52 -3.38 -20.07 -17.60
C LYS A 52 -4.43 -19.22 -18.32
N TYR A 53 -5.56 -18.95 -17.67
CA TYR A 53 -6.67 -18.14 -18.24
C TYR A 53 -6.91 -16.84 -17.47
N TYR A 54 -5.98 -16.46 -16.58
CA TYR A 54 -6.08 -15.24 -15.81
C TYR A 54 -5.44 -14.08 -16.58
N TYR A 55 -6.23 -13.05 -16.87
CA TYR A 55 -5.76 -11.84 -17.55
C TYR A 55 -5.58 -10.70 -16.53
N ALA A 56 -4.33 -10.45 -16.14
CA ALA A 56 -3.95 -9.39 -15.21
C ALA A 56 -4.19 -7.97 -15.76
N SER A 57 -4.44 -7.81 -17.06
CA SER A 57 -4.82 -6.53 -17.67
C SER A 57 -6.27 -6.14 -17.38
N VAL A 58 -7.11 -7.09 -16.96
CA VAL A 58 -8.54 -6.87 -16.72
C VAL A 58 -8.81 -6.74 -15.23
N ARG A 59 -9.34 -5.58 -14.84
CA ARG A 59 -9.75 -5.26 -13.47
C ARG A 59 -10.86 -6.21 -12.99
N PRO A 60 -10.76 -6.76 -11.75
CA PRO A 60 -11.84 -7.57 -11.17
C PRO A 60 -13.14 -6.78 -11.03
N GLN A 61 -14.27 -7.46 -11.17
CA GLN A 61 -15.60 -6.82 -11.18
C GLN A 61 -16.41 -7.10 -9.92
N GLU A 62 -15.80 -7.74 -8.92
CA GLU A 62 -16.43 -8.05 -7.65
C GLU A 62 -17.13 -6.86 -6.99
N GLN A 63 -18.36 -7.08 -6.53
CA GLN A 63 -19.21 -6.02 -5.96
C GLN A 63 -18.61 -5.42 -4.69
N ASN A 64 -17.90 -6.24 -3.90
CA ASN A 64 -17.24 -5.81 -2.67
C ASN A 64 -16.14 -4.77 -2.90
N ASN A 65 -15.64 -4.65 -4.14
CA ASN A 65 -14.66 -3.62 -4.51
C ASN A 65 -15.33 -2.35 -5.04
N ARG A 66 -16.65 -2.18 -4.90
CA ARG A 66 -17.37 -1.03 -5.44
C ARG A 66 -18.02 -0.23 -4.33
N VAL A 67 -17.95 1.09 -4.47
CA VAL A 67 -18.71 2.04 -3.64
C VAL A 67 -19.66 2.80 -4.54
N THR A 68 -20.93 2.82 -4.15
CA THR A 68 -22.00 3.46 -4.89
C THR A 68 -22.48 4.67 -4.13
N ASN A 69 -22.30 5.86 -4.70
CA ASN A 69 -22.76 7.13 -4.15
C ASN A 69 -23.67 7.85 -5.15
N ILE A 70 -24.22 9.01 -4.77
CA ILE A 70 -25.07 9.87 -5.63
C ILE A 70 -24.36 10.22 -6.95
N ASN A 71 -23.02 10.29 -6.94
CA ASN A 71 -22.19 10.62 -8.10
C ASN A 71 -21.85 9.42 -9.01
N GLY A 72 -22.33 8.21 -8.69
CA GLY A 72 -22.11 6.98 -9.46
C GLY A 72 -21.44 5.84 -8.68
N THR A 73 -21.16 4.75 -9.40
CA THR A 73 -20.46 3.55 -8.88
C THR A 73 -18.97 3.62 -9.22
N PHE A 74 -18.11 3.54 -8.21
CA PHE A 74 -16.66 3.59 -8.38
C PHE A 74 -16.00 2.34 -7.85
N PHE A 75 -14.89 1.94 -8.47
CA PHE A 75 -14.04 0.90 -7.89
C PHE A 75 -13.27 1.49 -6.70
N ALA A 76 -13.48 0.92 -5.53
CA ALA A 76 -12.89 1.33 -4.27
C ALA A 76 -11.79 0.36 -3.87
N LEU A 77 -10.58 0.89 -3.71
CA LEU A 77 -9.46 0.18 -3.13
C LEU A 77 -9.38 0.55 -1.65
N ASN A 78 -9.51 -0.46 -0.78
CA ASN A 78 -9.26 -0.27 0.64
C ASN A 78 -7.75 -0.22 0.82
N CYS A 79 -7.23 0.95 1.17
CA CYS A 79 -5.81 1.20 1.31
C CYS A 79 -5.44 1.42 2.77
N ASP A 80 -4.36 0.80 3.20
CA ASP A 80 -3.77 0.98 4.52
C ASP A 80 -2.40 1.61 4.37
N LEU A 81 -2.15 2.71 5.09
CA LEU A 81 -0.86 3.38 5.11
C LEU A 81 -0.24 3.27 6.49
N LYS A 82 1.02 2.83 6.52
CA LYS A 82 1.83 2.74 7.73
C LYS A 82 3.17 3.42 7.51
N ILE A 83 3.50 4.36 8.39
CA ILE A 83 4.82 4.98 8.44
C ILE A 83 5.68 4.12 9.39
N ILE A 84 6.76 3.53 8.87
CA ILE A 84 7.65 2.69 9.68
C ILE A 84 8.64 3.56 10.46
N SER A 85 9.25 4.52 9.77
CA SER A 85 10.33 5.33 10.33
C SER A 85 10.40 6.67 9.61
N THR A 86 10.71 7.72 10.38
CA THR A 86 11.12 9.04 9.87
C THR A 86 12.45 9.39 10.52
N LYS A 87 13.47 9.68 9.72
CA LYS A 87 14.81 10.03 10.19
C LYS A 87 15.24 11.33 9.50
N PRO A 88 15.43 12.43 10.24
CA PRO A 88 16.00 13.63 9.65
C PRO A 88 17.48 13.37 9.29
N TYR A 89 17.89 13.78 8.09
CA TYR A 89 19.29 13.82 7.70
C TYR A 89 19.84 15.21 8.01
N HIS A 90 20.66 15.31 9.06
CA HIS A 90 21.48 16.49 9.33
C HIS A 90 22.94 16.14 9.00
N ILE A 91 23.35 16.37 7.76
CA ILE A 91 24.78 16.37 7.40
C ILE A 91 25.16 17.82 7.11
N LEU A 92 26.31 18.24 7.64
CA LEU A 92 26.90 19.58 7.80
C LEU A 92 26.68 20.66 6.72
N PHE A 93 26.09 20.36 5.55
CA PHE A 93 25.82 21.33 4.48
C PHE A 93 24.50 21.09 3.69
N VAL A 94 23.68 20.09 4.04
CA VAL A 94 22.38 19.83 3.38
C VAL A 94 21.27 19.90 4.44
N GLN A 95 20.65 21.07 4.57
CA GLN A 95 19.52 21.28 5.47
C GLN A 95 18.22 20.81 4.79
N ASN A 96 17.32 20.18 5.56
CA ASN A 96 15.93 19.85 5.21
C ASN A 96 15.66 18.57 4.40
N LYS A 97 16.42 17.49 4.64
CA LYS A 97 16.05 16.15 4.13
C LYS A 97 15.51 15.26 5.23
N VAL A 98 14.44 14.53 4.94
CA VAL A 98 13.90 13.48 5.82
C VAL A 98 13.85 12.17 5.05
N HIS A 99 14.49 11.16 5.61
CA HIS A 99 14.34 9.79 5.15
C HIS A 99 13.10 9.17 5.78
N MET A 100 12.27 8.55 4.95
CA MET A 100 11.01 7.97 5.35
C MET A 100 10.85 6.56 4.80
N GLU A 101 10.49 5.64 5.69
CA GLU A 101 10.09 4.30 5.33
C GLU A 101 8.57 4.17 5.48
N ILE A 102 7.89 3.78 4.40
CA ILE A 102 6.43 3.70 4.32
C ILE A 102 6.03 2.32 3.80
N ILE A 103 4.97 1.76 4.36
CA ILE A 103 4.23 0.64 3.78
C ILE A 103 2.86 1.15 3.36
N PHE A 104 2.55 1.01 2.08
CA PHE A 104 1.24 1.25 1.51
C PHE A 104 0.65 -0.09 1.08
N GLY A 105 -0.34 -0.56 1.80
CA GLY A 105 -1.09 -1.75 1.46
C GLY A 105 -2.40 -1.38 0.77
N PHE A 106 -2.89 -2.26 -0.09
CA PHE A 106 -4.30 -2.26 -0.44
C PHE A 106 -4.82 -3.67 -0.59
N THR A 107 -6.12 -3.79 -0.32
CA THR A 107 -6.85 -5.05 -0.33
C THR A 107 -8.02 -4.94 -1.29
N PHE A 108 -8.18 -5.96 -2.12
CA PHE A 108 -9.34 -6.12 -3.00
C PHE A 108 -9.69 -7.60 -3.15
N THR A 109 -10.89 -7.89 -3.59
CA THR A 109 -11.36 -9.25 -3.87
C THR A 109 -11.34 -9.53 -5.37
N ASP A 110 -10.84 -10.67 -5.80
CA ASP A 110 -10.92 -11.14 -7.18
C ASP A 110 -11.52 -12.54 -7.19
N GLU A 111 -12.78 -12.63 -7.61
CA GLU A 111 -13.55 -13.86 -7.73
C GLU A 111 -12.86 -14.90 -8.63
N ARG A 112 -12.04 -14.42 -9.58
CA ARG A 112 -11.28 -15.27 -10.50
C ARG A 112 -10.07 -15.90 -9.84
N LEU A 113 -9.68 -15.48 -8.64
CA LEU A 113 -8.56 -16.06 -7.88
C LEU A 113 -9.00 -16.99 -6.74
N VAL A 114 -10.29 -17.33 -6.69
CA VAL A 114 -10.79 -18.37 -5.78
C VAL A 114 -10.33 -19.75 -6.26
N ILE A 115 -9.56 -20.46 -5.44
CA ILE A 115 -9.03 -21.80 -5.70
C ILE A 115 -9.41 -22.67 -4.51
N ARG A 116 -10.39 -23.57 -4.68
CA ARG A 116 -11.02 -24.31 -3.57
C ARG A 116 -10.07 -25.34 -2.94
N GLU A 117 -9.11 -25.79 -3.72
CA GLU A 117 -8.09 -26.76 -3.39
C GLU A 117 -7.07 -26.16 -2.42
N LEU A 118 -6.85 -24.85 -2.49
CA LEU A 118 -5.94 -24.10 -1.62
C LEU A 118 -6.73 -23.48 -0.47
N LYS A 119 -6.33 -23.78 0.77
CA LYS A 119 -7.04 -23.28 1.98
C LYS A 119 -6.28 -22.19 2.72
N ASN A 120 -4.96 -22.20 2.63
CA ASN A 120 -4.12 -21.29 3.40
C ASN A 120 -3.77 -20.06 2.57
N ARG A 121 -3.71 -18.90 3.24
CA ARG A 121 -3.14 -17.70 2.65
C ARG A 121 -1.64 -17.90 2.40
N PHE A 122 -1.17 -17.53 1.23
CA PHE A 122 0.23 -17.67 0.84
C PHE A 122 0.75 -16.40 0.20
N ARG A 123 2.09 -16.24 0.22
CA ARG A 123 2.77 -15.21 -0.55
C ARG A 123 2.80 -15.65 -2.00
N MET A 124 2.29 -14.83 -2.91
CA MET A 124 2.22 -15.17 -4.32
C MET A 124 3.65 -15.34 -4.88
N PRO A 125 3.95 -16.45 -5.57
CA PRO A 125 5.21 -16.64 -6.27
C PRO A 125 5.39 -15.58 -7.38
N PRO A 126 6.65 -15.16 -7.68
CA PRO A 126 6.91 -14.07 -8.62
C PRO A 126 6.49 -14.38 -10.06
N GLU A 127 6.28 -15.65 -10.42
CA GLU A 127 5.84 -16.07 -11.75
C GLU A 127 4.36 -15.75 -12.01
N TYR A 128 3.58 -15.52 -10.94
CA TYR A 128 2.15 -15.22 -11.01
C TYR A 128 1.90 -13.78 -10.57
N TYR A 129 1.21 -13.02 -11.42
CA TYR A 129 0.92 -11.62 -11.15
C TYR A 129 -0.59 -11.37 -11.29
N PRO A 130 -1.28 -10.93 -10.22
CA PRO A 130 -2.69 -10.61 -10.30
C PRO A 130 -2.86 -9.23 -10.95
N TRP A 131 -4.10 -8.85 -11.29
CA TRP A 131 -4.37 -7.45 -11.61
C TRP A 131 -3.96 -6.56 -10.43
N LEU A 132 -3.15 -5.53 -10.68
CA LEU A 132 -2.84 -4.50 -9.70
C LEU A 132 -3.20 -3.12 -10.26
N PRO A 133 -3.64 -2.18 -9.40
CA PRO A 133 -3.84 -0.79 -9.79
C PRO A 133 -2.52 -0.12 -10.15
N GLU A 134 -2.60 0.78 -11.11
CA GLU A 134 -1.45 1.55 -11.59
C GLU A 134 -1.19 2.74 -10.66
N ILE A 135 -0.19 2.58 -9.79
CA ILE A 135 0.15 3.54 -8.75
C ILE A 135 1.39 4.34 -9.16
N ILE A 136 1.30 5.66 -9.08
CA ILE A 136 2.42 6.59 -9.24
C ILE A 136 2.69 7.28 -7.92
N THR A 137 3.97 7.45 -7.58
CA THR A 137 4.41 8.29 -6.46
C THR A 137 5.11 9.56 -6.93
N HIS A 138 5.04 10.60 -6.10
CA HIS A 138 5.85 11.80 -6.24
C HIS A 138 6.52 12.14 -4.89
N PRO A 139 7.87 12.19 -4.81
CA PRO A 139 8.84 11.86 -5.87
C PRO A 139 8.74 10.39 -6.35
N ASN A 140 9.31 10.10 -7.53
CA ASN A 140 9.31 8.73 -8.08
C ASN A 140 10.35 7.89 -7.34
N VAL A 141 9.92 6.77 -6.74
CA VAL A 141 10.74 5.96 -5.82
C VAL A 141 10.61 4.49 -6.22
N PRO A 142 11.71 3.71 -6.21
CA PRO A 142 11.65 2.28 -6.48
C PRO A 142 10.74 1.57 -5.48
N ILE A 143 9.95 0.63 -5.99
CA ILE A 143 8.88 -0.02 -5.25
C ILE A 143 9.26 -1.47 -4.99
N SER A 144 9.29 -1.88 -3.73
CA SER A 144 9.28 -3.30 -3.38
C SER A 144 7.83 -3.73 -3.14
N THR A 145 7.34 -4.67 -3.96
CA THR A 145 5.97 -5.20 -3.85
C THR A 145 5.97 -6.61 -3.28
N VAL A 146 5.06 -6.85 -2.33
CA VAL A 146 4.79 -8.17 -1.78
C VAL A 146 3.30 -8.42 -1.87
N ILE A 147 2.92 -9.54 -2.49
CA ILE A 147 1.52 -9.88 -2.75
C ILE A 147 1.17 -11.14 -1.98
N TYR A 148 0.04 -11.12 -1.31
CA TYR A 148 -0.56 -12.27 -0.65
C TYR A 148 -1.93 -12.56 -1.27
N LEU A 149 -2.24 -13.85 -1.42
CA LEU A 149 -3.55 -14.31 -1.86
C LEU A 149 -4.16 -15.19 -0.76
N ASP A 150 -5.40 -14.89 -0.40
CA ASP A 150 -6.29 -15.82 0.26
C ASP A 150 -7.14 -16.53 -0.82
N PRO A 151 -6.79 -17.77 -1.18
CA PRO A 151 -7.45 -18.50 -2.26
C PRO A 151 -8.86 -18.98 -1.92
N SER A 152 -9.23 -19.03 -0.64
CA SER A 152 -10.55 -19.52 -0.23
C SER A 152 -11.67 -18.54 -0.58
N ILE A 153 -11.35 -17.25 -0.56
CA ILE A 153 -12.27 -16.13 -0.74
C ILE A 153 -11.83 -15.16 -1.85
N GLY A 154 -10.66 -15.37 -2.45
CA GLY A 154 -10.13 -14.53 -3.53
C GLY A 154 -9.64 -13.17 -3.07
N ILE A 155 -9.29 -13.00 -1.79
CA ILE A 155 -8.76 -11.72 -1.29
C ILE A 155 -7.29 -11.59 -1.67
N VAL A 156 -6.95 -10.48 -2.32
CA VAL A 156 -5.57 -10.12 -2.67
C VAL A 156 -5.14 -8.93 -1.82
N ASP A 157 -4.02 -9.09 -1.14
CA ASP A 157 -3.34 -8.01 -0.41
C ASP A 157 -2.01 -7.69 -1.08
N ALA A 158 -1.88 -6.49 -1.58
CA ALA A 158 -0.64 -6.01 -2.18
C ALA A 158 -0.02 -4.94 -1.28
N LEU A 159 1.23 -5.18 -0.87
CA LEU A 159 1.99 -4.30 0.02
C LEU A 159 3.15 -3.68 -0.76
N TYR A 160 3.17 -2.35 -0.78
CA TYR A 160 4.20 -1.53 -1.43
C TYR A 160 5.07 -0.95 -0.32
N ARG A 161 6.34 -1.30 -0.31
CA ARG A 161 7.32 -0.71 0.60
C ARG A 161 8.09 0.37 -0.13
N TYR A 162 8.02 1.59 0.39
CA TYR A 162 8.76 2.75 -0.09
C TYR A 162 9.86 3.11 0.91
N SER A 163 11.03 3.44 0.38
CA SER A 163 12.12 4.05 1.12
C SER A 163 12.51 5.30 0.36
N VAL A 164 12.16 6.46 0.91
CA VAL A 164 12.20 7.74 0.21
C VAL A 164 12.98 8.78 1.00
N GLU A 165 13.80 9.56 0.29
CA GLU A 165 14.37 10.80 0.80
C GLU A 165 13.52 11.97 0.32
N LEU A 166 12.88 12.65 1.25
CA LEU A 166 12.04 13.81 0.97
C LEU A 166 12.83 15.09 1.24
N LEU A 167 12.78 16.01 0.28
CA LEU A 167 13.14 17.40 0.49
C LEU A 167 11.97 18.08 1.18
N CYS A 168 12.23 18.69 2.33
CA CYS A 168 11.21 19.34 3.14
C CYS A 168 11.43 20.85 3.14
N LEU A 169 10.35 21.59 3.28
CA LEU A 169 10.43 23.02 3.56
C LEU A 169 10.58 23.17 5.08
N SER A 170 11.52 24.01 5.51
CA SER A 170 11.73 24.38 6.91
C SER A 170 11.68 25.90 7.05
N GLU A 171 10.97 26.39 8.06
CA GLU A 171 11.02 27.80 8.47
C GLU A 171 12.27 28.00 9.35
N ILE A 172 13.40 28.32 8.70
CA ILE A 172 14.72 28.51 9.34
C ILE A 172 14.67 29.53 10.50
N TRP A 173 13.70 30.46 10.49
CA TRP A 173 13.61 31.53 11.49
C TRP A 173 13.17 31.06 12.90
N ARG A 174 12.69 29.82 13.07
CA ARG A 174 12.17 29.30 14.37
C ARG A 174 13.13 28.40 15.14
N HIS A 175 14.43 28.40 14.84
CA HIS A 175 15.41 27.63 15.59
C HIS A 175 15.31 27.91 17.12
N PRO A 176 15.26 26.89 18.00
CA PRO A 176 15.50 25.46 17.79
C PRO A 176 14.24 24.62 17.46
N PHE A 177 13.06 25.23 17.30
CA PHE A 177 11.79 24.56 17.03
C PHE A 177 11.47 24.54 15.53
N GLU A 178 12.24 23.74 14.78
CA GLU A 178 12.02 23.59 13.33
C GLU A 178 10.84 22.63 13.06
N LEU A 179 9.91 23.11 12.22
CA LEU A 179 8.82 22.33 11.65
C LEU A 179 9.17 22.01 10.20
N PHE A 180 9.34 20.73 9.90
CA PHE A 180 9.55 20.27 8.53
C PHE A 180 8.20 19.92 7.90
N GLN A 181 7.92 20.53 6.74
CA GLN A 181 6.79 20.18 5.89
C GLN A 181 7.30 19.38 4.70
N CYS A 182 7.00 18.09 4.67
CA CYS A 182 7.37 17.18 3.59
C CYS A 182 6.10 16.68 2.88
N GLU A 183 6.12 16.61 1.54
CA GLU A 183 5.03 16.06 0.75
C GLU A 183 5.45 14.74 0.09
N PHE A 184 4.68 13.69 0.34
CA PHE A 184 4.74 12.45 -0.43
C PHE A 184 3.36 12.17 -1.01
N VAL A 185 3.27 12.05 -2.33
CA VAL A 185 2.02 11.84 -3.03
C VAL A 185 1.97 10.42 -3.57
N ILE A 186 0.85 9.73 -3.31
CA ILE A 186 0.51 8.46 -3.95
C ILE A 186 -0.76 8.71 -4.76
N SER A 187 -0.75 8.34 -6.03
CA SER A 187 -1.87 8.57 -6.95
C SER A 187 -2.13 7.35 -7.81
N ASN A 188 -3.39 7.18 -8.22
CA ASN A 188 -3.80 6.13 -9.14
C ASN A 188 -4.20 6.74 -10.49
N ILE A 189 -3.70 6.17 -11.59
CA ILE A 189 -4.02 6.63 -12.96
C ILE A 189 -5.39 6.10 -13.42
N GLY A 190 -5.85 4.99 -12.85
CA GLY A 190 -6.92 4.14 -13.38
C GLY A 190 -8.37 4.50 -13.03
N GLY A 191 -8.67 5.68 -12.50
CA GLY A 191 -10.06 6.05 -12.18
C GLY A 191 -10.65 5.37 -10.93
N SER A 192 -9.86 4.59 -10.19
CA SER A 192 -10.30 4.00 -8.92
C SER A 192 -10.22 5.02 -7.80
N GLN A 193 -11.13 4.94 -6.83
CA GLN A 193 -11.07 5.72 -5.61
C GLN A 193 -10.21 4.98 -4.58
N LEU A 194 -9.20 5.65 -4.04
CA LEU A 194 -8.39 5.14 -2.94
C LEU A 194 -9.08 5.52 -1.63
N ILE A 195 -9.53 4.53 -0.86
CA ILE A 195 -10.12 4.74 0.47
C ILE A 195 -9.04 4.45 1.50
N LEU A 196 -8.44 5.51 2.02
CA LEU A 196 -7.30 5.40 2.93
C LEU A 196 -7.75 5.23 4.37
N LYS A 197 -7.17 4.24 5.05
CA LYS A 197 -7.07 4.17 6.51
C LYS A 197 -5.63 4.43 6.90
N ILE A 198 -5.42 5.48 7.70
CA ILE A 198 -4.10 5.83 8.24
C ILE A 198 -3.99 5.17 9.60
N TYR A 199 -2.94 4.35 9.76
CA TYR A 199 -2.54 3.84 11.06
C TYR A 199 -1.25 4.54 11.45
N LEU A 200 -1.33 5.42 12.46
CA LEU A 200 -0.19 6.03 13.13
C LEU A 200 0.34 5.10 14.22
#